data_AF-A0A7Y2IQI3-F1
#
_entry.id   AF-A0A7Y2IQI3-F1
#
_cell.length_a   1.000
_cell.length_b   1.000
_cell.length_c   1.000
_cell.angle_alpha   90.00
_cell.angle_beta   90.00
_cell.angle_gamma   90.00
#
_symmetry.space_group_name_H-M   'P 1'
#
loop_
_entity.id
_entity.type
_entity.pdbx_description
1 polymer ?
#
loop_
_entity_poly.entity_id
_entity_poly.type
_entity_poly.pdbx_seq_one_letter_code
_entity_poly.pdbx_strand_id
1 'polypeptide(L)'
;MDVDDLVFRSRALAQTHPHSRTADRFVRATIARERANQPMHEIGDWAGYAITTGYCLRKVEESMVGDPVPLADVDWRESDLEGAVADVVRIVRSTDSQAPYLLEPDTVVATLDHLIVGEIDRRLDQWKDELEAEVWQSLEDYLAWWLIAGYALRIVETRPVEEE
;
A
#
# COMPACT_ATOMS: atom_id res chain seq x y z
N MET A 1 17.78 10.06 7.42
CA MET A 1 16.63 9.50 8.15
C MET A 1 16.64 8.02 7.85
N ASP A 2 16.42 7.17 8.84
CA ASP A 2 16.68 5.74 8.68
C ASP A 2 15.44 5.00 8.18
N VAL A 3 15.65 4.00 7.31
CA VAL A 3 14.61 3.11 6.78
C VAL A 3 13.85 2.45 7.93
N ASP A 4 14.57 2.03 8.98
CA ASP A 4 13.98 1.35 10.13
C ASP A 4 13.00 2.25 10.91
N ASP A 5 13.27 3.56 11.01
CA ASP A 5 12.35 4.51 11.65
C ASP A 5 11.06 4.66 10.84
N LEU A 6 11.16 4.73 9.50
CA LEU A 6 9.99 4.80 8.62
C LEU A 6 9.15 3.53 8.69
N VAL A 7 9.80 2.35 8.66
CA VAL A 7 9.14 1.04 8.83
C VAL A 7 8.38 0.99 10.16
N PHE A 8 9.06 1.35 11.25
CA PHE A 8 8.48 1.32 12.59
C PHE A 8 7.25 2.24 12.69
N ARG A 9 7.37 3.50 12.27
CA ARG A 9 6.27 4.48 12.32
C ARG A 9 5.10 4.06 11.46
N SER A 10 5.35 3.54 10.26
CA SER A 10 4.29 3.10 9.34
C SER A 10 3.47 1.97 9.95
N ARG A 11 4.13 0.98 10.55
CA ARG A 11 3.46 -0.15 11.22
C ARG A 11 2.74 0.28 12.49
N ALA A 12 3.34 1.14 13.29
CA ALA A 12 2.72 1.67 14.51
C ALA A 12 1.44 2.46 14.17
N LEU A 13 1.51 3.30 13.14
CA LEU A 13 0.37 4.06 12.64
C LEU A 13 -0.72 3.14 12.05
N ALA A 14 -0.34 2.06 11.35
CA ALA A 14 -1.29 1.08 10.84
C ALA A 14 -2.16 0.43 11.93
N GLN A 15 -1.66 0.31 13.17
CA GLN A 15 -2.43 -0.22 14.31
C GLN A 15 -3.59 0.70 14.73
N THR A 16 -3.58 1.97 14.33
CA THR A 16 -4.64 2.92 14.68
C THR A 16 -5.70 3.06 13.58
N HIS A 17 -5.58 2.31 12.48
CA HIS A 17 -6.47 2.36 11.32
C HIS A 17 -6.83 3.79 10.85
N PRO A 18 -5.84 4.62 10.49
CA PRO A 18 -6.01 6.06 10.30
C PRO A 18 -6.54 6.40 8.89
N HIS A 19 -7.46 5.59 8.38
CA HIS A 19 -8.01 5.73 7.03
C HIS A 19 -8.97 6.91 6.95
N SER A 20 -9.00 7.54 5.77
CA SER A 20 -10.15 8.35 5.37
C SER A 20 -11.38 7.45 5.17
N ARG A 21 -12.57 8.04 4.97
CA ARG A 21 -13.77 7.26 4.59
C ARG A 21 -13.60 6.55 3.24
N THR A 22 -12.94 7.20 2.29
CA THR A 22 -12.69 6.66 0.95
C THR A 22 -11.74 5.47 1.02
N ALA A 23 -10.62 5.62 1.73
CA ALA A 23 -9.68 4.53 1.97
C ALA A 23 -10.30 3.37 2.76
N ASP A 24 -11.09 3.63 3.81
CA ASP A 24 -11.77 2.56 4.57
C ASP A 24 -12.75 1.78 3.69
N ARG A 25 -13.53 2.47 2.83
CA ARG A 25 -14.42 1.83 1.86
C ARG A 25 -13.64 0.95 0.88
N PHE A 26 -12.55 1.47 0.31
CA PHE A 26 -11.70 0.74 -0.62
C PHE A 26 -11.09 -0.52 0.02
N VAL A 27 -10.52 -0.39 1.22
CA VAL A 27 -9.91 -1.50 1.96
C VAL A 27 -10.93 -2.58 2.28
N ARG A 28 -12.13 -2.19 2.76
CA ARG A 28 -13.20 -3.15 3.09
C ARG A 28 -13.71 -3.89 1.85
N ALA A 29 -13.94 -3.16 0.75
CA ALA A 29 -14.39 -3.76 -0.51
C ALA A 29 -13.35 -4.74 -1.05
N THR A 30 -12.07 -4.35 -0.99
CA THR A 30 -10.95 -5.23 -1.32
C THR A 30 -10.93 -6.49 -0.48
N ILE A 31 -10.95 -6.38 0.86
CA ILE A 31 -10.92 -7.55 1.75
C ILE A 31 -12.08 -8.49 1.43
N ALA A 32 -13.28 -7.94 1.21
CA ALA A 32 -14.46 -8.74 0.87
C ALA A 32 -14.30 -9.46 -0.47
N ARG A 33 -13.79 -8.78 -1.50
CA ARG A 33 -13.51 -9.35 -2.81
C ARG A 33 -12.47 -10.47 -2.73
N GLU A 34 -11.34 -10.20 -2.08
CA GLU A 34 -10.25 -11.16 -1.98
C GLU A 34 -10.68 -12.39 -1.18
N ARG A 35 -11.40 -12.22 -0.08
CA ARG A 35 -11.98 -13.36 0.67
C ARG A 35 -12.92 -14.22 -0.17
N ALA A 36 -13.62 -13.65 -1.14
CA ALA A 36 -14.56 -14.39 -2.00
C ALA A 36 -13.84 -15.11 -3.16
N ASN A 37 -12.72 -14.57 -3.64
CA ASN A 37 -12.07 -15.02 -4.87
C ASN A 37 -10.78 -15.82 -4.65
N GLN A 38 -10.23 -15.80 -3.43
CA GLN A 38 -8.97 -16.45 -3.10
C GLN A 38 -9.21 -17.87 -2.54
N PRO A 39 -8.24 -18.79 -2.69
CA PRO A 39 -8.36 -20.15 -2.17
C PRO A 39 -8.41 -20.22 -0.64
N MET A 40 -7.94 -19.17 0.06
CA MET A 40 -7.98 -19.04 1.51
C MET A 40 -8.47 -17.65 1.89
N HIS A 41 -9.36 -17.56 2.89
CA HIS A 41 -9.92 -16.28 3.33
C HIS A 41 -8.87 -15.35 3.95
N GLU A 42 -7.83 -15.92 4.57
CA GLU A 42 -6.71 -15.22 5.18
C GLU A 42 -5.96 -14.34 4.18
N ILE A 43 -5.94 -14.72 2.90
CA ILE A 43 -5.30 -13.93 1.83
C ILE A 43 -5.94 -12.54 1.73
N GLY A 44 -7.27 -12.44 1.90
CA GLY A 44 -7.95 -11.14 1.91
C GLY A 44 -7.60 -10.29 3.13
N ASP A 45 -7.36 -10.91 4.29
CA ASP A 45 -6.90 -10.19 5.49
C ASP A 45 -5.47 -9.69 5.32
N TRP A 46 -4.62 -10.46 4.64
CA TRP A 46 -3.26 -10.05 4.32
C TRP A 46 -3.23 -8.86 3.38
N ALA A 47 -4.06 -8.87 2.32
CA ALA A 47 -4.24 -7.73 1.43
C ALA A 47 -4.66 -6.47 2.20
N GLY A 48 -5.69 -6.58 3.05
CA GLY A 48 -6.18 -5.46 3.86
C GLY A 48 -5.10 -4.84 4.75
N TYR A 49 -4.28 -5.68 5.40
CA TYR A 49 -3.18 -5.20 6.23
C TYR A 49 -2.05 -4.57 5.41
N ALA A 50 -1.69 -5.16 4.26
CA ALA A 50 -0.66 -4.63 3.37
C ALA A 50 -1.05 -3.24 2.85
N ILE A 51 -2.29 -3.07 2.38
CA ILE A 51 -2.85 -1.77 1.97
C ILE A 51 -2.75 -0.76 3.11
N THR A 52 -3.21 -1.13 4.30
CA THR A 52 -3.19 -0.23 5.47
C THR A 52 -1.77 0.22 5.79
N THR A 53 -0.79 -0.68 5.69
CA THR A 53 0.61 -0.39 6.01
C THR A 53 1.23 0.55 4.97
N GLY A 54 1.03 0.30 3.68
CA GLY A 54 1.49 1.19 2.61
C GLY A 54 0.84 2.58 2.67
N TYR A 55 -0.45 2.64 2.98
CA TYR A 55 -1.18 3.89 3.21
C TYR A 55 -0.55 4.71 4.34
N CYS A 56 -0.17 4.04 5.43
CA CYS A 56 0.46 4.69 6.56
C CYS A 56 1.87 5.17 6.26
N LEU A 57 2.64 4.50 5.40
CA LEU A 57 3.96 5.00 4.95
C LEU A 57 3.83 6.38 4.31
N ARG A 58 2.88 6.56 3.40
CA ARG A 58 2.65 7.87 2.78
C ARG A 58 2.27 8.95 3.81
N LYS A 59 1.41 8.61 4.79
CA LYS A 59 1.07 9.53 5.88
C LYS A 59 2.25 9.89 6.77
N VAL A 60 3.17 8.94 6.99
CA VAL A 60 4.41 9.22 7.71
C VAL A 60 5.25 10.23 6.92
N GLU A 61 5.43 10.06 5.61
CA GLU A 61 6.14 11.05 4.80
C GLU A 61 5.52 12.45 4.91
N GLU A 62 4.20 12.56 4.75
CA GLU A 62 3.45 13.82 4.89
C GLU A 62 3.70 14.50 6.24
N SER A 63 3.70 13.72 7.32
CA SER A 63 3.97 14.23 8.66
C SER A 63 5.40 14.75 8.83
N MET A 64 6.35 14.18 8.09
CA MET A 64 7.77 14.50 8.20
C MET A 64 8.16 15.71 7.37
N VAL A 65 7.53 15.90 6.21
CA VAL A 65 7.70 17.13 5.42
C VAL A 65 6.94 18.33 6.03
N GLY A 66 6.13 18.09 7.06
CA GLY A 66 5.42 19.12 7.81
C GLY A 66 4.20 19.69 7.08
N ASP A 67 3.77 19.03 6.00
CA ASP A 67 2.65 19.47 5.18
C ASP A 67 1.63 18.34 5.06
N PRO A 68 0.67 18.23 6.00
CA PRO A 68 -0.39 17.25 5.88
C PRO A 68 -1.23 17.60 4.67
N VAL A 69 -1.04 16.87 3.58
CA VAL A 69 -1.77 17.12 2.35
C VAL A 69 -3.26 16.87 2.60
N PRO A 70 -4.12 17.89 2.42
CA PRO A 70 -5.54 17.75 2.67
C PRO A 70 -6.13 16.69 1.73
N LEU A 71 -7.13 15.98 2.23
CA LEU A 71 -7.93 15.11 1.38
C LEU A 71 -8.64 15.97 0.33
N ALA A 72 -8.58 15.56 -0.93
CA ALA A 72 -9.42 16.11 -1.96
C ALA A 72 -10.88 15.70 -1.66
N ASP A 73 -11.83 16.65 -1.74
CA ASP A 73 -13.25 16.39 -1.53
C ASP A 73 -13.86 15.76 -2.79
N VAL A 74 -13.46 14.50 -3.04
CA VAL A 74 -13.81 13.76 -4.26
C VAL A 74 -14.62 12.54 -3.87
N ASP A 75 -15.85 12.46 -4.37
CA ASP A 75 -16.64 11.24 -4.27
C ASP A 75 -16.26 10.28 -5.39
N TRP A 76 -15.22 9.50 -5.13
CA TRP A 76 -14.74 8.49 -6.06
C TRP A 76 -15.78 7.37 -6.25
N ARG A 77 -16.09 7.03 -7.50
CA ARG A 77 -16.64 5.71 -7.81
C ARG A 77 -15.54 4.66 -7.60
N GLU A 78 -15.93 3.46 -7.20
CA GLU A 78 -14.98 2.39 -6.86
C GLU A 78 -14.06 2.02 -8.04
N SER A 79 -14.63 1.86 -9.25
CA SER A 79 -13.85 1.56 -10.46
C SER A 79 -12.84 2.65 -10.81
N ASP A 80 -13.21 3.91 -10.61
CA ASP A 80 -12.38 5.06 -10.96
C ASP A 80 -11.23 5.19 -9.96
N LEU A 81 -11.50 4.92 -8.68
CA LEU A 81 -10.48 4.85 -7.63
C LEU A 81 -9.50 3.71 -7.88
N GLU A 82 -9.99 2.52 -8.23
CA GLU A 82 -9.14 1.37 -8.55
C GLU A 82 -8.24 1.65 -9.75
N GLY A 83 -8.78 2.24 -10.81
CA GLY A 83 -8.00 2.65 -11.98
C GLY A 83 -6.90 3.66 -11.62
N ALA A 84 -7.26 4.71 -10.87
CA ALA A 84 -6.30 5.73 -10.44
C ALA A 84 -5.21 5.16 -9.52
N VAL A 85 -5.56 4.25 -8.60
CA VAL A 85 -4.59 3.55 -7.75
C VAL A 85 -3.64 2.71 -8.60
N ALA A 86 -4.17 1.92 -9.54
CA ALA A 86 -3.36 1.08 -10.42
C ALA A 86 -2.37 1.90 -11.28
N ASP A 87 -2.78 3.08 -11.75
CA ASP A 87 -1.90 3.99 -12.48
C ASP A 87 -0.75 4.50 -11.61
N VAL A 88 -1.02 4.88 -10.36
CA VAL A 88 0.02 5.31 -9.43
C VAL A 88 0.94 4.14 -9.05
N VAL A 89 0.41 2.93 -8.85
CA VAL A 89 1.23 1.72 -8.60
C VAL A 89 2.21 1.49 -9.75
N ARG A 90 1.76 1.61 -11.00
CA ARG A 90 2.62 1.46 -12.19
C ARG A 90 3.75 2.49 -12.22
N ILE A 91 3.47 3.72 -11.79
CA ILE A 91 4.48 4.79 -11.68
C ILE A 91 5.47 4.49 -10.56
N VAL A 92 5.00 4.05 -9.38
CA VAL A 92 5.89 3.71 -8.24
C VAL A 92 6.81 2.54 -8.58
N ARG A 93 6.32 1.56 -9.35
CA ARG A 93 7.10 0.38 -9.77
C ARG A 93 8.00 0.63 -10.98
N SER A 94 7.86 1.75 -11.69
CA SER A 94 8.77 2.04 -12.81
C SER A 94 10.11 2.55 -12.28
N THR A 95 11.19 2.31 -13.02
CA THR A 95 12.51 2.91 -12.75
C THR A 95 12.57 4.40 -13.08
N ASP A 96 11.41 5.05 -13.19
CA ASP A 96 11.29 6.42 -13.67
C ASP A 96 11.28 7.38 -12.48
N SER A 97 12.11 8.42 -12.55
CA SER A 97 12.33 9.41 -11.47
C SER A 97 11.11 10.29 -11.13
N GLN A 98 9.94 9.99 -11.71
CA GLN A 98 8.71 10.77 -11.61
C GLN A 98 7.73 10.22 -10.56
N ALA A 99 8.09 9.16 -9.84
CA ALA A 99 7.24 8.65 -8.77
C ALA A 99 6.98 9.75 -7.71
N PRO A 100 5.72 9.91 -7.25
CA PRO A 100 5.30 11.07 -6.45
C PRO A 100 5.72 10.96 -4.97
N TYR A 101 6.97 10.56 -4.72
CA TYR A 101 7.56 10.48 -3.37
C TYR A 101 7.68 11.87 -2.74
N LEU A 102 7.52 11.96 -1.42
CA LEU A 102 7.74 13.21 -0.68
C LEU A 102 9.11 13.25 -0.02
N LEU A 103 9.65 12.08 0.32
CA LEU A 103 11.04 11.91 0.77
C LEU A 103 11.94 11.47 -0.39
N GLU A 104 13.22 11.26 -0.09
CA GLU A 104 14.19 10.77 -1.06
C GLU A 104 13.72 9.41 -1.65
N PRO A 105 13.68 9.26 -2.99
CA PRO A 105 13.19 8.04 -3.65
C PRO A 105 13.84 6.76 -3.14
N ASP A 106 15.17 6.72 -3.04
CA ASP A 106 15.90 5.52 -2.62
C ASP A 106 15.53 5.11 -1.18
N THR A 107 15.33 6.09 -0.29
CA THR A 107 14.89 5.83 1.09
C THR A 107 13.45 5.28 1.12
N VAL A 108 12.54 5.81 0.30
CA VAL A 108 11.14 5.34 0.24
C VAL A 108 11.05 3.94 -0.37
N VAL A 109 11.78 3.69 -1.46
CA VAL A 109 11.85 2.38 -2.11
C VAL A 109 12.42 1.34 -1.15
N ALA A 110 13.54 1.64 -0.48
CA ALA A 110 14.10 0.73 0.52
C ALA A 110 13.14 0.46 1.69
N THR A 111 12.33 1.46 2.07
CA THR A 111 11.29 1.30 3.10
C THR A 111 10.14 0.41 2.63
N LEU A 112 9.68 0.59 1.40
CA LEU A 112 8.66 -0.28 0.78
C LEU A 112 9.17 -1.72 0.73
N ASP A 113 10.39 -1.95 0.26
CA ASP A 113 11.01 -3.27 0.19
C ASP A 113 11.08 -3.93 1.57
N HIS A 114 11.54 -3.19 2.59
CA HIS A 114 11.61 -3.72 3.96
C HIS A 114 10.22 -4.03 4.54
N LEU A 115 9.22 -3.20 4.26
CA LEU A 115 7.84 -3.50 4.65
C LEU A 115 7.32 -4.77 3.97
N ILE A 116 7.54 -4.91 2.65
CA ILE A 116 7.12 -6.06 1.84
C ILE A 116 7.75 -7.35 2.37
N VAL A 117 9.08 -7.37 2.56
CA VAL A 117 9.80 -8.51 3.14
C VAL A 117 9.21 -8.89 4.50
N GLY A 118 8.96 -7.91 5.37
CA GLY A 118 8.36 -8.20 6.67
C GLY A 118 6.88 -8.57 6.61
N GLU A 119 6.14 -8.29 5.53
CA GLU A 119 4.80 -8.85 5.31
C GLU A 119 4.87 -10.32 4.87
N ILE A 120 5.83 -10.64 4.00
CA ILE A 120 6.12 -11.99 3.51
C ILE A 120 6.57 -12.87 4.67
N ASP A 121 7.60 -12.47 5.40
CA ASP A 121 8.17 -13.26 6.52
C ASP A 121 7.10 -13.56 7.58
N ARG A 122 6.24 -12.60 7.91
CA ARG A 122 5.22 -12.80 8.95
C ARG A 122 4.12 -13.78 8.58
N ARG A 123 3.89 -14.03 7.29
CA ARG A 123 2.73 -14.80 6.79
C ARG A 123 3.12 -16.09 6.10
N LEU A 124 4.21 -16.04 5.35
CA LEU A 124 4.59 -17.07 4.40
C LEU A 124 5.80 -17.86 4.87
N ASP A 125 6.59 -17.39 5.86
CA ASP A 125 7.83 -18.06 6.28
C ASP A 125 7.62 -19.54 6.63
N GLN A 126 6.50 -19.87 7.28
CA GLN A 126 6.14 -21.25 7.61
C GLN A 126 5.92 -22.18 6.40
N TRP A 127 5.70 -21.63 5.20
CA TRP A 127 5.45 -22.38 3.97
C TRP A 127 6.59 -22.29 2.96
N LYS A 128 7.70 -21.63 3.31
CA LYS A 128 8.81 -21.35 2.39
C LYS A 128 9.43 -22.60 1.78
N ASP A 129 9.50 -23.68 2.56
CA ASP A 129 10.05 -24.96 2.11
C ASP A 129 8.97 -25.91 1.55
N GLU A 130 7.69 -25.55 1.66
CA GLU A 130 6.54 -26.37 1.26
C GLU A 130 5.96 -25.98 -0.10
N LEU A 131 6.12 -24.71 -0.49
CA LEU A 131 5.58 -24.16 -1.73
C LEU A 131 6.57 -24.27 -2.88
N GLU A 132 6.03 -24.51 -4.08
CA GLU A 132 6.80 -24.37 -5.31
C GLU A 132 7.23 -22.92 -5.52
N ALA A 133 8.40 -22.72 -6.11
CA ALA A 133 8.98 -21.38 -6.31
C ALA A 133 8.06 -20.42 -7.08
N GLU A 134 7.27 -20.92 -8.04
CA GLU A 134 6.32 -20.11 -8.80
C GLU A 134 5.15 -19.62 -7.94
N VAL A 135 4.66 -20.47 -7.04
CA VAL A 135 3.58 -20.13 -6.10
C VAL A 135 4.11 -19.14 -5.06
N TRP A 136 5.31 -19.37 -4.55
CA TRP A 136 5.99 -18.45 -3.65
C TRP A 136 6.12 -17.05 -4.26
N GLN A 137 6.68 -16.95 -5.47
CA GLN A 137 6.82 -15.68 -6.18
C GLN A 137 5.47 -14.98 -6.40
N SER A 138 4.43 -15.75 -6.73
CA SER A 138 3.08 -15.20 -6.92
C SER A 138 2.52 -14.58 -5.63
N LEU A 139 2.81 -15.19 -4.47
CA LEU A 139 2.39 -14.65 -3.18
C LEU A 139 3.21 -13.41 -2.77
N GLU A 140 4.51 -13.39 -3.06
CA GLU A 140 5.35 -12.21 -2.85
C GLU A 140 4.85 -11.03 -3.69
N ASP A 141 4.61 -11.27 -4.99
CA ASP A 141 4.10 -10.26 -5.92
C ASP A 141 2.71 -9.75 -5.50
N TYR A 142 1.87 -10.64 -4.98
CA TYR A 142 0.55 -10.30 -4.46
C TYR A 142 0.62 -9.35 -3.26
N LEU A 143 1.44 -9.67 -2.25
CA LEU A 143 1.60 -8.83 -1.06
C LEU A 143 2.29 -7.51 -1.40
N ALA A 144 3.29 -7.54 -2.28
CA ALA A 144 3.97 -6.35 -2.77
C ALA A 144 3.00 -5.41 -3.47
N TRP A 145 2.14 -5.94 -4.34
CA TRP A 145 1.16 -5.13 -5.06
C TRP A 145 0.20 -4.43 -4.09
N TRP A 146 -0.38 -5.14 -3.13
CA TRP A 146 -1.31 -4.54 -2.18
C TRP A 146 -0.67 -3.50 -1.26
N LEU A 147 0.59 -3.71 -0.88
CA LEU A 147 1.33 -2.73 -0.09
C LEU A 147 1.54 -1.43 -0.87
N ILE A 148 2.02 -1.54 -2.12
CA ILE A 148 2.22 -0.38 -3.00
C ILE A 148 0.88 0.27 -3.34
N ALA A 149 -0.20 -0.51 -3.51
CA ALA A 149 -1.55 0.01 -3.73
C ALA A 149 -2.05 0.87 -2.55
N GLY A 150 -1.72 0.50 -1.31
CA GLY A 150 -1.99 1.34 -0.14
C GLY A 150 -1.27 2.68 -0.17
N TYR A 151 0.01 2.66 -0.53
CA TYR A 151 0.81 3.87 -0.70
C TYR A 151 0.21 4.78 -1.79
N ALA A 152 -0.12 4.18 -2.93
CA ALA A 152 -0.77 4.83 -4.07
C ALA A 152 -2.14 5.41 -3.71
N LEU A 153 -2.95 4.71 -2.92
CA LEU A 153 -4.27 5.14 -2.48
C LEU A 153 -4.20 6.49 -1.75
N ARG A 154 -3.24 6.68 -0.84
CA ARG A 154 -3.08 7.96 -0.14
C ARG A 154 -2.68 9.09 -1.09
N ILE A 155 -1.86 8.79 -2.11
CA ILE A 155 -1.53 9.77 -3.16
C ILE A 155 -2.77 10.15 -3.96
N VAL A 156 -3.59 9.18 -4.38
CA VAL A 156 -4.81 9.44 -5.15
C VAL A 156 -5.79 10.31 -4.35
N GLU A 157 -5.99 10.02 -3.06
CA GLU A 157 -6.87 10.81 -2.19
C GLU A 157 -6.42 12.26 -1.97
N THR A 158 -5.16 12.57 -2.26
CA THR A 158 -4.56 13.89 -2.04
C THR A 158 -4.33 14.66 -3.34
N ARG A 159 -4.61 14.04 -4.50
CA ARG A 159 -4.56 14.73 -5.79
C ARG A 159 -5.82 15.57 -6.01
N PRO A 160 -5.70 16.84 -6.44
CA PRO A 160 -6.85 17.57 -6.93
C PRO A 160 -7.39 16.87 -8.19
N VAL A 161 -8.72 16.85 -8.36
CA VAL A 161 -9.32 16.45 -9.64
C VAL A 161 -8.95 17.53 -10.63
N GLU A 162 -8.16 17.19 -11.64
CA GLU A 162 -7.97 18.08 -12.78
C GLU A 162 -9.32 18.15 -13.50
N GLU A 163 -10.00 19.31 -13.42
CA GLU A 163 -11.16 19.60 -14.25
C GLU A 163 -10.67 19.69 -15.72
N GLU A 164 -11.01 18.70 -16.54
CA GLU A 164 -10.84 18.75 -18.00
C GLU A 164 -11.75 19.81 -18.67
#